data_AF-A0A962YV84-F1
#
_entry.id   AF-A0A962YV84-F1
#
_cell.length_a   1.000
_cell.length_b   1.000
_cell.length_c   1.000
_cell.angle_alpha   90.00
_cell.angle_beta   90.00
_cell.angle_gamma   90.00
#
_symmetry.space_group_name_H-M   'P 1'
#
loop_
_entity.id
_entity.type
_entity.pdbx_description
1 polymer ?
#
loop_
_entity_poly.entity_id
_entity_poly.type
_entity_poly.pdbx_seq_one_letter_code
_entity_poly.pdbx_strand_id
1 'polypeptide(L)'
;AEGQPTRMSFFHAFYFISYTATTIGFGEIPNAFSESQRLWIILCIYLSVIGWAYSIGALLALLQDQNFQNAVRVQRFNRVVRHLREPFYLVCGYGETGQLLCR
;
A
#
# COMPACT_ATOMS: atom_id res chain seq x y z
N ALA A 1 -10.67 36.42 2.23
CA ALA A 1 -9.75 35.87 3.25
C ALA A 1 -8.48 36.72 3.27
N GLU A 2 -8.09 37.27 4.42
CA GLU A 2 -6.99 38.23 4.57
C GLU A 2 -5.58 37.60 4.45
N GLY A 3 -5.47 36.35 3.97
CA GLY A 3 -4.19 35.63 3.87
C GLY A 3 -3.56 35.26 5.22
N GLN A 4 -4.27 35.50 6.33
CA GLN A 4 -3.78 35.18 7.65
C GLN A 4 -3.61 33.65 7.80
N PRO A 5 -2.47 33.18 8.33
CA PRO A 5 -2.21 31.77 8.50
C PRO A 5 -3.17 31.19 9.54
N THR A 6 -4.08 30.31 9.11
CA THR A 6 -4.93 29.54 10.01
C THR A 6 -4.16 28.32 10.51
N ARG A 7 -4.06 28.15 11.83
CA ARG A 7 -3.39 27.00 12.43
C ARG A 7 -4.33 25.80 12.44
N MET A 8 -4.07 24.83 11.57
CA MET A 8 -4.72 23.51 11.63
C MET A 8 -3.88 22.56 12.48
N SER A 9 -4.52 21.74 13.32
CA SER A 9 -3.82 20.60 13.92
C SER A 9 -3.50 19.55 12.86
N PHE A 10 -2.52 18.68 13.13
CA PHE A 10 -2.16 17.59 12.22
C PHE A 10 -3.38 16.74 11.82
N PHE A 11 -4.26 16.41 12.77
CA PHE A 11 -5.46 15.62 12.50
C PHE A 11 -6.46 16.34 11.58
N HIS A 12 -6.63 17.66 11.74
CA HIS A 12 -7.48 18.43 10.84
C HIS A 12 -6.90 18.50 9.43
N ALA A 13 -5.60 18.74 9.31
CA ALA A 13 -4.91 18.77 8.01
C ALA A 13 -4.96 17.41 7.31
N PHE A 14 -4.74 16.32 8.06
CA PHE A 14 -4.82 14.96 7.54
C PHE A 14 -6.25 14.62 7.10
N TYR A 15 -7.26 14.96 7.90
CA TYR A 15 -8.67 14.79 7.55
C TYR A 15 -9.04 15.57 6.28
N PHE A 16 -8.63 16.85 6.20
CA PHE A 16 -8.84 17.72 5.04
C PHE A 16 -8.28 17.12 3.76
N ILE A 17 -7.00 16.70 3.78
CA ILE A 17 -6.36 16.09 2.62
C ILE A 17 -7.00 14.74 2.28
N SER A 18 -7.40 13.95 3.28
CA SER A 18 -8.00 12.63 3.05
C SER A 18 -9.25 12.72 2.17
N TYR A 19 -10.22 13.57 2.52
CA TYR A 19 -11.44 13.69 1.70
C TYR A 19 -11.21 14.44 0.39
N THR A 20 -10.21 15.33 0.34
CA THR A 20 -9.90 16.10 -0.86
C THR A 20 -9.20 15.22 -1.90
N ALA A 21 -8.21 14.42 -1.47
CA ALA A 21 -7.45 13.52 -2.33
C ALA A 21 -8.31 12.39 -2.92
N THR A 22 -9.33 11.92 -2.17
CA THR A 22 -10.31 10.94 -2.64
C THR A 22 -11.50 11.58 -3.36
N THR A 23 -11.36 12.83 -3.82
CA THR A 23 -12.35 13.56 -4.62
C THR A 23 -13.73 13.70 -3.98
N ILE A 24 -13.86 13.60 -2.65
CA ILE A 24 -15.12 13.87 -1.93
C ILE A 24 -15.33 15.38 -1.85
N GLY A 25 -14.29 16.11 -1.44
CA GLY A 25 -14.21 17.58 -1.56
C GLY A 25 -15.32 18.36 -0.84
N PHE A 26 -15.32 18.39 0.50
CA PHE A 26 -16.28 19.19 1.28
C PHE A 26 -16.10 20.73 1.16
N GLY A 27 -15.05 21.19 0.47
CA GLY A 27 -14.78 22.61 0.26
C GLY A 27 -13.88 23.25 1.33
N GLU A 28 -13.84 24.59 1.33
CA GLU A 28 -12.96 25.44 2.16
C GLU A 28 -13.62 25.76 3.53
N ILE A 29 -13.91 24.74 4.33
CA ILE A 29 -14.58 24.87 5.64
C ILE A 29 -13.52 24.87 6.75
N PRO A 30 -13.60 25.73 7.81
CA PRO A 30 -14.66 26.69 8.12
C PRO A 30 -14.48 28.11 7.54
N ASN A 31 -13.29 28.44 7.06
CA ASN A 31 -12.98 29.75 6.48
C ASN A 31 -12.46 29.59 5.06
N ALA A 32 -12.93 30.45 4.16
CA ALA A 32 -12.43 30.51 2.79
C ALA A 32 -10.91 30.77 2.78
N PHE A 33 -10.22 30.16 1.83
CA PHE A 33 -8.79 30.31 1.65
C PHE A 33 -8.45 31.60 0.87
N SER A 34 -7.26 32.15 1.11
CA SER A 34 -6.69 33.18 0.23
C SER A 34 -6.22 32.56 -1.08
N GLU A 35 -6.01 33.38 -2.11
CA GLU A 35 -5.51 32.91 -3.41
C GLU A 35 -4.16 32.17 -3.29
N SER A 36 -3.28 32.63 -2.40
CA SER A 36 -2.01 31.94 -2.11
C SER A 36 -2.21 30.56 -1.46
N GLN A 37 -3.18 30.44 -0.54
CA GLN A 37 -3.53 29.16 0.09
C GLN A 37 -4.17 28.22 -0.94
N ARG A 38 -5.04 28.73 -1.82
CA ARG A 38 -5.63 27.96 -2.92
C ARG A 38 -4.58 27.39 -3.85
N LEU A 39 -3.60 28.19 -4.25
CA LEU A 39 -2.48 27.73 -5.08
C LEU A 39 -1.74 26.56 -4.41
N TRP A 40 -1.50 26.65 -3.10
CA TRP A 40 -0.89 25.56 -2.33
C TRP A 40 -1.77 24.30 -2.32
N ILE A 41 -3.07 24.45 -2.07
CA ILE A 41 -3.99 23.31 -2.07
C ILE A 41 -4.12 22.68 -3.46
N ILE A 42 -4.09 23.46 -4.55
CA ILE A 42 -4.07 22.95 -5.92
C ILE A 42 -2.84 22.04 -6.15
N LEU A 43 -1.67 22.47 -5.68
CA LEU A 43 -0.45 21.63 -5.73
C LEU A 43 -0.64 20.33 -4.93
N CYS A 44 -1.17 20.41 -3.71
CA CYS A 44 -1.46 19.22 -2.89
C CYS A 44 -2.44 18.27 -3.59
N ILE A 45 -3.48 18.79 -4.25
CA ILE A 45 -4.46 17.98 -5.00
C ILE A 45 -3.75 17.20 -6.10
N TYR A 46 -3.02 17.87 -7.00
CA TYR A 46 -2.36 17.19 -8.11
C TYR A 46 -1.34 16.15 -7.64
N LEU A 47 -0.53 16.46 -6.62
CA LEU A 47 0.42 15.52 -6.05
C LEU A 47 -0.28 14.31 -5.42
N SER A 48 -1.36 14.54 -4.67
CA SER A 48 -2.09 13.46 -4.00
C SER A 48 -2.75 12.52 -5.01
N VAL A 49 -3.41 13.05 -6.04
CA VAL A 49 -4.11 12.27 -7.06
C VAL A 49 -3.13 11.40 -7.86
N ILE A 50 -2.02 11.98 -8.31
CA ILE A 50 -0.96 11.24 -9.02
C ILE A 50 -0.37 10.16 -8.09
N GLY A 51 -0.10 10.51 -6.83
CA GLY A 51 0.51 9.61 -5.85
C GLY A 51 -0.34 8.38 -5.54
N TRP A 52 -1.63 8.55 -5.23
CA TRP A 52 -2.48 7.40 -4.91
C TRP A 52 -2.83 6.58 -6.16
N ALA A 53 -3.06 7.22 -7.32
CA ALA A 53 -3.33 6.51 -8.58
C ALA A 53 -2.16 5.62 -9.00
N TYR A 54 -0.92 6.16 -8.95
CA TYR A 54 0.29 5.39 -9.20
C TYR A 54 0.44 4.26 -8.19
N SER A 55 0.21 4.54 -6.90
CA SER A 55 0.36 3.55 -5.83
C SER A 55 -0.61 2.36 -5.99
N ILE A 56 -1.87 2.61 -6.38
CA ILE A 56 -2.82 1.54 -6.69
C ILE A 56 -2.36 0.75 -7.92
N GLY A 57 -1.94 1.44 -8.99
CA GLY A 57 -1.42 0.77 -10.19
C GLY A 57 -0.21 -0.13 -9.89
N ALA A 58 0.76 0.39 -9.13
CA ALA A 58 1.94 -0.34 -8.70
C ALA A 58 1.59 -1.52 -7.77
N LEU A 59 0.64 -1.34 -6.85
CA LEU A 59 0.18 -2.41 -5.97
C LEU A 59 -0.50 -3.53 -6.76
N LEU A 60 -1.38 -3.19 -7.71
CA LEU A 60 -2.04 -4.16 -8.58
C LEU A 60 -1.02 -4.91 -9.46
N ALA A 61 -0.04 -4.19 -10.03
CA ALA A 61 1.04 -4.80 -10.81
C ALA A 61 1.87 -5.78 -9.95
N LEU A 62 2.21 -5.39 -8.71
CA LEU A 62 2.96 -6.24 -7.79
C LEU A 62 2.18 -7.50 -7.39
N LEU A 63 0.87 -7.39 -7.19
CA LEU A 63 0.02 -8.55 -6.88
C LEU A 63 -0.07 -9.54 -8.06
N GLN A 64 0.03 -9.04 -9.29
CA GLN A 64 0.06 -9.87 -10.51
C GLN A 64 1.47 -10.43 -10.82
N ASP A 65 2.52 -9.93 -10.18
CA ASP A 65 3.89 -10.37 -10.41
C ASP A 65 4.11 -11.81 -9.92
N GLN A 66 4.50 -12.70 -10.84
CA GLN A 66 4.76 -14.11 -10.56
C GLN A 66 5.90 -14.31 -9.54
N ASN A 67 6.90 -13.44 -9.55
CA ASN A 67 8.01 -13.47 -8.58
C ASN A 67 7.52 -13.11 -7.18
N PHE A 68 6.63 -12.11 -7.07
CA PHE A 68 6.01 -11.77 -5.79
C PHE A 68 5.20 -12.94 -5.23
N GLN A 69 4.36 -13.56 -6.07
CA GLN A 69 3.60 -14.74 -5.66
C GLN A 69 4.49 -15.91 -5.26
N ASN A 70 5.60 -16.14 -5.98
CA ASN A 70 6.58 -17.17 -5.64
C ASN A 70 7.28 -16.88 -4.31
N ALA A 71 7.69 -15.64 -4.06
CA ALA A 71 8.30 -15.23 -2.80
C ALA A 71 7.34 -15.41 -1.62
N VAL A 72 6.07 -15.01 -1.77
CA VAL A 72 5.02 -15.23 -0.76
C VAL A 72 4.80 -16.72 -0.51
N ARG A 73 4.78 -17.55 -1.57
CA ARG A 73 4.63 -19.01 -1.44
C ARG A 73 5.80 -19.64 -0.68
N VAL A 74 7.04 -19.27 -1.01
CA VAL A 74 8.25 -19.73 -0.32
C VAL A 74 8.24 -19.29 1.15
N GLN A 75 7.85 -18.05 1.44
CA GLN A 75 7.77 -17.56 2.82
C GLN A 75 6.69 -18.29 3.64
N ARG A 76 5.54 -18.61 3.03
CA ARG A 76 4.50 -19.44 3.66
C ARG A 76 5.01 -20.87 3.92
N PHE A 77 5.64 -21.49 2.92
CA PHE A 77 6.24 -22.82 3.06
C PHE A 77 7.27 -22.86 4.20
N ASN A 78 8.21 -21.91 4.23
CA ASN A 78 9.20 -21.79 5.29
C ASN A 78 8.56 -21.62 6.67
N ARG A 79 7.45 -20.87 6.77
CA ARG A 79 6.74 -20.69 8.04
C ARG A 79 6.10 -22.00 8.51
N VAL A 80 5.51 -22.77 7.59
CA VAL A 80 4.95 -24.10 7.89
C VAL A 80 6.05 -25.05 8.35
N VAL A 81 7.15 -25.15 7.60
CA VAL A 81 8.30 -26.00 7.97
C VAL A 81 8.86 -25.61 9.35
N ARG A 82 8.98 -24.32 9.66
CA ARG A 82 9.41 -23.85 10.99
C ARG A 82 8.47 -24.24 12.14
N HIS A 83 7.19 -24.47 11.86
CA HIS A 83 6.21 -24.86 12.90
C HIS A 83 6.01 -26.38 12.98
N LEU A 84 6.61 -27.15 12.07
CA LEU A 84 6.54 -28.60 12.08
C LEU A 84 7.34 -29.13 13.28
N ARG A 85 6.63 -29.65 14.29
CA ARG A 85 7.22 -30.22 15.53
C ARG A 85 7.35 -31.73 15.49
N GLU A 86 6.87 -32.34 14.43
CA GLU A 86 6.86 -33.79 14.21
C GLU A 86 8.18 -34.20 13.52
N PRO A 87 8.72 -35.38 13.80
CA PRO A 87 9.85 -35.90 13.03
C PRO A 87 9.45 -36.02 11.55
N PHE A 88 10.20 -35.38 10.67
CA PHE A 88 9.97 -35.40 9.23
C PHE A 88 11.23 -35.88 8.49
N TYR A 89 11.03 -36.42 7.30
CA TYR A 89 12.09 -36.86 6.40
C TYR A 89 12.22 -35.86 5.25
N LEU A 90 13.45 -35.46 4.93
CA LEU A 90 13.75 -34.57 3.81
C LEU A 90 14.26 -35.40 2.63
N VAL A 91 13.54 -35.40 1.52
CA VAL A 91 13.94 -36.15 0.31
C VAL A 91 14.80 -35.24 -0.56
N CYS A 92 16.12 -35.45 -0.53
CA CYS A 92 17.09 -34.70 -1.33
C CYS A 92 17.19 -35.28 -2.76
N GLY A 93 16.15 -35.08 -3.57
CA GLY A 93 16.11 -35.45 -4.99
C GLY A 93 14.96 -36.38 -5.35
N TYR A 94 14.20 -36.00 -6.38
CA TYR A 94 13.01 -36.74 -6.85
C TYR A 94 13.27 -37.33 -8.24
N GLY A 95 14.09 -38.38 -8.30
CA GLY A 95 14.28 -39.22 -9.50
C GLY A 95 13.44 -40.51 -9.44
N GLU A 96 13.62 -41.45 -10.38
CA GLU A 96 12.82 -42.70 -10.42
C GLU A 96 12.85 -43.49 -9.10
N THR A 97 14.02 -43.59 -8.46
CA THR A 97 14.16 -44.26 -7.16
C THR A 97 13.48 -43.48 -6.03
N GLY A 98 13.51 -42.14 -6.08
CA GLY A 98 12.83 -41.28 -5.11
C GLY A 98 11.30 -41.34 -5.25
N GLN A 99 10.80 -41.50 -6.49
CA GLN A 99 9.39 -41.71 -6.77
C GLN A 99 8.84 -43.01 -6.17
N LEU A 100 9.61 -44.09 -6.24
CA LEU A 100 9.25 -45.38 -5.65
C LEU A 100 9.21 -45.35 -4.12
N LEU A 101 10.04 -44.52 -3.49
CA LEU A 101 10.11 -44.36 -2.03
C LEU A 101 9.03 -43.42 -1.45
N CYS A 102 8.54 -42.45 -2.24
CA CYS A 102 7.56 -41.46 -1.79
C CYS A 102 6.11 -41.82 -2.13
N ARG A 103 5.87 -42.97 -2.77
CA ARG A 103 4.55 -43.49 -3.12
C ARG A 103 3.98 -44.34 -2.01
#